data_AF-A0A3M1WVK2-F1
#
_entry.id   AF-A0A3M1WVK2-F1
#
_cell.length_a   1.000
_cell.length_b   1.000
_cell.length_c   1.000
_cell.angle_alpha   90.00
_cell.angle_beta   90.00
_cell.angle_gamma   90.00
#
_symmetry.space_group_name_H-M   'P 1'
#
loop_
_entity.id
_entity.type
_entity.pdbx_description
1 polymer ?
#
loop_
_entity_poly.entity_id
_entity_poly.type
_entity_poly.pdbx_seq_one_letter_code
_entity_poly.pdbx_strand_id
1 'polypeptide(L)'
;GKPADAYVFRTVSIAGEGAAAFEHGESEEAAVRHEAEEGAEAHAVSHEEEHLAHRAHELAGRISLILAFGGIALAFIVYLFGFIDPAKVAAALKPLYTFLSNKWYFDEMYYYGVVKTSIALSRFLAWFDLHVIDGLVNLVAQVGAWLSFVTGRFDNYIIDGAVNGVAQSTIGSGGILRRLQTGKIYHYIGVLAGGVLLIFVFKVF
;
A
#
# COMPACT_ATOMS: atom_id res chain seq x y z
N GLY A 1 -53.36 37.91 -8.65
CA GLY A 1 -53.84 36.69 -9.32
C GLY A 1 -54.75 35.95 -8.37
N LYS A 2 -56.06 36.08 -8.59
CA LYS A 2 -57.20 35.26 -8.09
C LYS A 2 -56.93 33.72 -8.06
N PRO A 3 -57.86 32.87 -7.56
CA PRO A 3 -58.70 32.94 -6.36
C PRO A 3 -58.92 31.54 -5.70
N ALA A 4 -59.94 31.48 -4.83
CA ALA A 4 -60.49 30.34 -4.08
C ALA A 4 -61.43 29.40 -4.85
N ASP A 5 -61.55 28.15 -4.36
CA ASP A 5 -62.65 27.18 -4.55
C ASP A 5 -62.31 25.84 -3.86
N ALA A 6 -62.91 25.45 -2.72
CA ALA A 6 -64.28 24.99 -2.47
C ALA A 6 -64.61 23.62 -3.08
N TYR A 7 -64.74 22.57 -2.25
CA TYR A 7 -65.74 21.51 -2.44
C TYR A 7 -66.29 21.01 -1.09
N VAL A 8 -67.62 21.11 -0.98
CA VAL A 8 -68.52 20.65 0.06
C VAL A 8 -69.40 19.55 -0.55
N PHE A 9 -69.66 18.45 0.15
CA PHE A 9 -70.97 17.74 0.25
C PHE A 9 -70.79 16.49 1.16
N ARG A 10 -71.35 16.40 2.38
CA ARG A 10 -72.76 16.10 2.79
C ARG A 10 -73.15 14.65 2.45
N THR A 11 -73.55 13.78 3.38
CA THR A 11 -74.90 13.65 4.00
C THR A 11 -74.89 12.78 5.28
N VAL A 12 -75.39 13.28 6.41
CA VAL A 12 -76.66 12.89 7.11
C VAL A 12 -76.82 11.39 7.45
N SER A 13 -76.85 11.06 8.74
CA SER A 13 -77.87 10.13 9.29
C SER A 13 -78.05 10.30 10.80
N ILE A 14 -79.32 10.31 11.15
CA ILE A 14 -80.02 10.48 12.42
C ILE A 14 -79.88 9.26 13.35
N ALA A 15 -79.85 9.54 14.66
CA ALA A 15 -80.37 8.77 15.80
C ALA A 15 -80.08 7.25 15.92
N GLY A 16 -79.49 6.85 17.06
CA GLY A 16 -79.52 5.47 17.55
C GLY A 16 -78.35 5.09 18.46
N GLU A 17 -78.64 5.00 19.76
CA GLU A 17 -78.18 3.99 20.73
C GLU A 17 -76.72 3.47 20.78
N GLY A 18 -76.15 3.47 22.00
CA GLY A 18 -75.60 2.22 22.56
C GLY A 18 -74.07 2.01 22.56
N ALA A 19 -73.45 2.31 23.70
CA ALA A 19 -72.38 1.55 24.38
C ALA A 19 -71.38 0.71 23.55
N ALA A 20 -70.13 1.20 23.41
CA ALA A 20 -68.86 0.41 23.47
C ALA A 20 -67.66 1.26 22.99
N ALA A 21 -67.04 2.05 23.88
CA ALA A 21 -65.79 2.77 23.54
C ALA A 21 -64.99 3.21 24.77
N PHE A 22 -64.89 2.38 25.83
CA PHE A 22 -64.29 2.81 27.10
C PHE A 22 -62.91 2.21 27.44
N GLU A 23 -62.39 1.19 26.75
CA GLU A 23 -61.11 0.56 27.19
C GLU A 23 -59.88 0.80 26.31
N HIS A 24 -59.99 1.47 25.15
CA HIS A 24 -58.81 1.70 24.28
C HIS A 24 -58.15 3.08 24.44
N GLY A 25 -58.81 4.04 25.08
CA GLY A 25 -58.28 5.41 25.27
C GLY A 25 -57.30 5.55 26.43
N GLU A 26 -57.41 4.71 27.47
CA GLU A 26 -56.57 4.85 28.67
C GLU A 26 -55.11 4.41 28.44
N SER A 27 -54.86 3.43 27.56
CA SER A 27 -53.48 2.94 27.31
C SER A 27 -52.64 3.87 26.43
N GLU A 28 -53.24 4.56 25.45
CA GLU A 28 -52.55 5.58 24.67
C GLU A 28 -52.34 6.86 25.47
N GLU A 29 -53.34 7.30 26.25
CA GLU A 29 -53.18 8.46 27.13
C GLU A 29 -52.15 8.21 28.23
N ALA A 30 -52.06 7.00 28.78
CA ALA A 30 -51.03 6.66 29.77
C ALA A 30 -49.62 6.60 29.17
N ALA A 31 -49.45 6.08 27.94
CA ALA A 31 -48.17 6.05 27.24
C ALA A 31 -47.70 7.46 26.85
N VAL A 32 -48.61 8.29 26.34
CA VAL A 32 -48.34 9.70 26.00
C VAL A 32 -48.07 10.54 27.24
N ARG A 33 -48.74 10.28 28.36
CA ARG A 33 -48.43 10.92 29.66
C ARG A 33 -47.09 10.46 30.21
N HIS A 34 -46.73 9.18 30.08
CA HIS A 34 -45.41 8.69 30.48
C HIS A 34 -44.28 9.26 29.62
N GLU A 35 -44.42 9.36 28.29
CA GLU A 35 -43.43 10.04 27.43
C GLU A 35 -43.37 11.56 27.69
N ALA A 36 -44.51 12.18 28.01
CA ALA A 36 -44.55 13.60 28.38
C ALA A 36 -43.94 13.87 29.76
N GLU A 37 -44.10 12.96 30.73
CA GLU A 37 -43.51 13.03 32.06
C GLU A 37 -42.02 12.70 32.02
N GLU A 38 -41.61 11.65 31.30
CA GLU A 38 -40.19 11.29 31.09
C GLU A 38 -39.46 12.37 30.27
N GLY A 39 -40.14 12.95 29.27
CA GLY A 39 -39.65 14.10 28.51
C GLY A 39 -39.57 15.38 29.36
N ALA A 40 -40.52 15.63 30.27
CA ALA A 40 -40.49 16.76 31.18
C ALA A 40 -39.43 16.60 32.28
N GLU A 41 -39.22 15.40 32.80
CA GLU A 41 -38.14 15.08 33.74
C GLU A 41 -36.77 15.16 33.06
N ALA A 42 -36.61 14.59 31.86
CA ALA A 42 -35.36 14.71 31.09
C ALA A 42 -35.04 16.16 30.70
N HIS A 43 -36.06 16.98 30.41
CA HIS A 43 -35.89 18.40 30.09
C HIS A 43 -35.69 19.27 31.35
N ALA A 44 -36.19 18.86 32.52
CA ALA A 44 -35.90 19.51 33.79
C ALA A 44 -34.47 19.18 34.28
N VAL A 45 -34.06 17.91 34.17
CA VAL A 45 -32.70 17.45 34.50
C VAL A 45 -31.67 18.11 33.57
N SER A 46 -31.93 18.21 32.26
CA SER A 46 -31.00 18.87 31.33
C SER A 46 -30.85 20.38 31.59
N HIS A 47 -31.93 21.06 31.97
CA HIS A 47 -31.90 22.50 32.29
C HIS A 47 -31.20 22.78 33.63
N GLU A 48 -31.32 21.88 34.60
CA GLU A 48 -30.60 21.93 35.88
C GLU A 48 -29.10 21.65 35.69
N GLU A 49 -28.74 20.65 34.86
CA GLU A 49 -27.36 20.34 34.46
C GLU A 49 -26.73 21.48 33.66
N GLU A 50 -27.43 22.11 32.72
CA GLU A 50 -26.93 23.28 31.98
C GLU A 50 -26.71 24.48 32.90
N HIS A 51 -27.58 24.76 33.86
CA HIS A 51 -27.39 25.84 34.83
C HIS A 51 -26.21 25.56 35.77
N LEU A 52 -25.98 24.31 36.17
CA LEU A 52 -24.81 23.90 36.94
C LEU A 52 -23.53 24.01 36.12
N ALA A 53 -23.55 23.61 34.84
CA ALA A 53 -22.44 23.76 33.92
C ALA A 53 -22.13 25.23 33.64
N HIS A 54 -23.14 26.09 33.43
CA HIS A 54 -22.94 27.53 33.22
C HIS A 54 -22.29 28.20 34.44
N ARG A 55 -22.70 27.83 35.65
CA ARG A 55 -22.10 28.32 36.90
C ARG A 55 -20.67 27.80 37.07
N ALA A 56 -20.42 26.54 36.74
CA ALA A 56 -19.09 25.93 36.80
C ALA A 56 -18.14 26.54 35.76
N HIS A 57 -18.60 26.80 34.53
CA HIS A 57 -17.83 27.44 33.47
C HIS A 57 -17.53 28.91 33.78
N GLU A 58 -18.49 29.65 34.33
CA GLU A 58 -18.27 31.02 34.77
C GLU A 58 -17.24 31.10 35.91
N LEU A 59 -17.36 30.19 36.89
CA LEU A 59 -16.45 30.13 38.04
C LEU A 59 -15.04 29.68 37.62
N ALA A 60 -14.94 28.64 36.79
CA ALA A 60 -13.67 28.18 36.21
C ALA A 60 -13.03 29.28 35.31
N GLY A 61 -13.84 30.03 34.57
CA GLY A 61 -13.40 31.17 33.77
C GLY A 61 -12.82 32.28 34.64
N ARG A 62 -13.49 32.66 35.73
CA ARG A 62 -13.01 33.69 36.66
C ARG A 62 -11.73 33.26 37.38
N ILE A 63 -11.67 32.01 37.85
CA ILE A 63 -10.48 31.49 38.53
C ILE A 63 -9.29 31.43 37.57
N SER A 64 -9.48 30.94 36.34
CA SER A 64 -8.41 30.89 35.34
C SER A 64 -7.92 32.29 34.94
N LEU A 65 -8.82 33.27 34.84
CA LEU A 65 -8.48 34.67 34.55
C LEU A 65 -7.63 35.27 35.68
N ILE A 66 -8.04 35.08 36.94
CA ILE A 66 -7.28 35.53 38.11
C ILE A 66 -5.92 34.81 38.18
N LEU A 67 -5.86 33.51 37.91
CA LEU A 67 -4.63 32.74 37.93
C LEU A 67 -3.66 33.20 36.84
N ALA A 68 -4.16 33.46 35.63
CA ALA A 68 -3.38 33.93 34.50
C ALA A 68 -2.81 35.34 34.76
N PHE A 69 -3.65 36.29 35.15
CA PHE A 69 -3.19 37.64 35.50
C PHE A 69 -2.29 37.64 36.73
N GLY A 70 -2.57 36.77 37.71
CA GLY A 70 -1.71 36.57 38.87
C GLY A 70 -0.32 36.05 38.49
N GLY A 71 -0.25 35.05 37.60
CA GLY A 71 1.01 34.52 37.08
C GLY A 71 1.82 35.56 36.30
N ILE A 72 1.16 36.35 35.45
CA ILE A 72 1.79 37.44 34.70
C ILE A 72 2.28 38.53 35.65
N ALA A 73 1.46 38.96 36.62
CA ALA A 73 1.84 39.97 37.60
C ALA A 73 3.03 39.50 38.46
N LEU A 74 3.02 38.24 38.89
CA LEU A 74 4.14 37.63 39.62
C LEU A 74 5.42 37.65 38.77
N ALA A 75 5.35 37.22 37.50
CA ALA A 75 6.49 37.27 36.59
C ALA A 75 7.00 38.69 36.39
N PHE A 76 6.10 39.67 36.23
CA PHE A 76 6.42 41.08 36.06
C PHE A 76 7.11 41.66 37.29
N ILE A 77 6.62 41.37 38.50
CA ILE A 77 7.23 41.82 39.76
C ILE A 77 8.63 41.23 39.92
N VAL A 78 8.80 39.93 39.66
CA VAL A 78 10.09 39.24 39.80
C VAL A 78 11.13 39.78 38.80
N TYR A 79 10.73 40.03 37.55
CA TYR A 79 11.64 40.50 36.49
C TYR A 79 11.93 42.01 36.54
N LEU A 80 10.93 42.88 36.77
CA LEU A 80 11.16 44.34 36.76
C LEU A 80 11.78 44.84 38.06
N PHE A 81 11.34 44.35 39.21
CA PHE A 81 11.83 44.84 40.50
C PHE A 81 13.08 44.09 40.97
N GLY A 82 13.50 43.02 40.30
CA GLY A 82 14.71 42.27 40.62
C GLY A 82 14.74 41.70 42.04
N PHE A 83 13.57 41.52 42.66
CA PHE A 83 13.42 41.08 44.06
C PHE A 83 14.04 39.70 44.33
N ILE A 84 14.18 38.89 43.29
CA ILE A 84 14.71 37.53 43.33
C ILE A 84 15.78 37.44 42.25
N ASP A 85 17.01 37.17 42.68
CA ASP A 85 18.12 36.89 41.79
C ASP A 85 17.88 35.53 41.12
N PRO A 86 17.56 35.48 39.81
CA PRO A 86 17.18 34.23 39.14
C PRO A 86 18.27 33.17 39.27
N ALA A 87 19.53 33.61 39.38
CA ALA A 87 20.70 32.77 39.59
C ALA A 87 20.67 32.02 40.94
N LYS A 88 20.15 32.63 42.01
CA LYS A 88 20.08 32.00 43.34
C LYS A 88 18.99 30.94 43.42
N VAL A 89 17.85 31.17 42.77
CA VAL A 89 16.76 30.18 42.67
C VAL A 89 17.17 29.02 41.77
N ALA A 90 17.83 29.31 40.65
CA ALA A 90 18.41 28.29 39.78
C ALA A 90 19.49 27.45 40.49
N ALA A 91 20.29 28.06 41.37
CA ALA A 91 21.28 27.34 42.17
C ALA A 91 20.64 26.47 43.27
N ALA A 92 19.58 26.95 43.94
CA ALA A 92 18.87 26.20 44.98
C ALA A 92 18.11 24.98 44.42
N LEU A 93 17.56 25.11 43.20
CA LEU A 93 16.84 24.04 42.50
C LEU A 93 17.61 23.52 41.29
N LYS A 94 18.95 23.48 41.38
CA LYS A 94 19.83 23.07 40.28
C LYS A 94 19.39 21.78 39.56
N PRO A 95 18.99 20.69 40.24
CA PRO A 95 18.56 19.47 39.54
C PRO A 95 17.33 19.68 38.66
N LEU A 96 16.31 20.37 39.20
CA LEU A 96 15.06 20.64 38.50
C LEU A 96 15.26 21.68 37.39
N TYR A 97 16.04 22.73 37.67
CA TYR A 97 16.42 23.73 36.67
C TYR A 97 17.16 23.08 35.50
N THR A 98 18.15 22.22 35.76
CA THR A 98 18.90 21.53 34.70
C THR A 98 18.01 20.58 33.90
N PHE A 99 17.05 19.92 34.55
CA PHE A 99 16.08 19.05 33.87
C PHE A 99 15.10 19.82 32.97
N LEU A 100 14.54 20.92 33.45
CA LEU A 100 13.65 21.79 32.65
C LEU A 100 14.43 22.54 31.56
N SER A 101 15.65 23.00 31.85
CA SER A 101 16.50 23.71 30.89
C SER A 101 16.98 22.80 29.76
N ASN A 102 17.24 21.53 30.07
CA ASN A 102 17.60 20.51 29.07
C ASN A 102 16.37 19.95 28.36
N LYS A 103 15.24 20.67 28.33
CA LYS A 103 13.99 20.27 27.69
C LYS A 103 13.60 18.82 28.00
N TRP A 104 13.74 18.43 29.27
CA TRP A 104 13.43 17.09 29.76
C TRP A 104 14.26 15.95 29.14
N TYR A 105 15.39 16.23 28.49
CA TYR A 105 16.20 15.25 27.76
C TYR A 105 15.46 14.51 26.62
N PHE A 106 14.31 15.02 26.19
CA PHE A 106 13.53 14.40 25.11
C PHE A 106 14.28 14.43 23.78
N ASP A 107 14.99 15.54 23.51
CA ASP A 107 15.79 15.72 22.31
C ASP A 107 16.88 14.63 22.22
N GLU A 108 17.61 14.38 23.31
CA GLU A 108 18.66 13.35 23.36
C GLU A 108 18.09 11.94 23.29
N MET A 109 17.02 11.65 24.04
CA MET A 109 16.39 10.33 24.00
C MET A 109 15.86 9.99 22.59
N TYR A 110 15.27 10.96 21.89
CA TYR A 110 14.83 10.77 20.51
C TYR A 110 16.01 10.55 19.56
N TYR A 111 17.07 11.36 19.70
CA TYR A 111 18.25 11.24 18.85
C TYR A 111 18.96 9.89 19.01
N TYR A 112 19.19 9.44 20.24
CA TYR A 112 19.87 8.17 20.49
C TYR A 112 18.93 6.96 20.29
N GLY A 113 17.68 7.07 20.70
CA GLY A 113 16.72 5.98 20.69
C GLY A 113 16.10 5.73 19.32
N VAL A 114 15.74 6.78 18.59
CA VAL A 114 15.00 6.67 17.31
C VAL A 114 15.91 6.97 16.13
N VAL A 115 16.60 8.11 16.13
CA VAL A 115 17.38 8.55 14.96
C VAL A 115 18.59 7.65 14.75
N LYS A 116 19.43 7.46 15.76
CA LYS A 116 20.63 6.63 15.63
C LYS A 116 20.33 5.17 15.34
N THR A 117 19.29 4.61 15.97
CA THR A 117 18.88 3.22 15.72
C THR A 117 18.31 3.06 14.30
N SER A 118 17.52 4.02 13.82
CA SER A 118 17.03 4.04 12.44
C SER A 118 18.18 4.10 11.43
N ILE A 119 19.18 4.95 11.66
CA ILE A 119 20.36 5.03 10.80
C ILE A 119 21.18 3.74 10.85
N ALA A 120 21.37 3.16 12.04
CA ALA A 120 22.10 1.90 12.19
C ALA A 120 21.38 0.75 11.46
N LEU A 121 20.06 0.66 11.59
CA LEU A 121 19.24 -0.32 10.89
C LEU A 121 19.31 -0.12 9.38
N SER A 122 19.18 1.11 8.89
CA SER A 122 19.33 1.44 7.47
C SER A 122 20.68 1.00 6.92
N ARG A 123 21.77 1.27 7.64
CA ARG A 123 23.12 0.81 7.27
C ARG A 123 23.24 -0.71 7.24
N PHE A 124 22.60 -1.40 8.17
CA PHE A 124 22.57 -2.86 8.20
C PHE A 124 21.83 -3.44 7.00
N LEU A 125 20.64 -2.91 6.67
CA LEU A 125 19.91 -3.33 5.46
C LEU A 125 20.70 -3.06 4.18
N ALA A 126 21.36 -1.90 4.09
CA ALA A 126 22.21 -1.59 2.94
C ALA A 126 23.40 -2.55 2.81
N TRP A 127 24.04 -2.92 3.93
CA TRP A 127 25.09 -3.92 3.91
C TRP A 127 24.57 -5.30 3.45
N PHE A 128 23.37 -5.69 3.90
CA PHE A 128 22.72 -6.94 3.51
C PHE A 128 22.41 -6.99 2.00
N ASP A 129 21.87 -5.91 1.44
CA ASP A 129 21.59 -5.81 0.01
C ASP A 129 22.88 -5.97 -0.82
N LEU A 130 23.92 -5.21 -0.46
CA LEU A 130 25.19 -5.23 -1.19
C LEU A 130 25.98 -6.54 -1.06
N HIS A 131 25.82 -7.30 0.04
CA HIS A 131 26.57 -8.55 0.22
C HIS A 131 25.76 -9.78 -0.18
N VAL A 132 24.49 -9.84 0.23
CA VAL A 132 23.66 -11.04 0.07
C VAL A 132 22.92 -10.99 -1.26
N ILE A 133 22.22 -9.88 -1.54
CA ILE A 133 21.41 -9.76 -2.75
C ILE A 133 22.32 -9.64 -3.97
N ASP A 134 23.28 -8.72 -3.94
CA ASP A 134 24.21 -8.56 -5.06
C ASP A 134 25.07 -9.81 -5.27
N GLY A 135 25.48 -10.47 -4.18
CA GLY A 135 26.19 -11.76 -4.23
C GLY A 135 25.38 -12.86 -4.93
N LEU A 136 24.09 -12.98 -4.60
CA LEU A 136 23.18 -13.92 -5.26
C LEU A 136 22.98 -13.61 -6.74
N VAL A 137 22.79 -12.34 -7.09
CA VAL A 137 22.64 -11.90 -8.48
C VAL A 137 23.90 -12.23 -9.29
N ASN A 138 25.08 -11.93 -8.74
CA ASN A 138 26.36 -12.26 -9.37
C ASN A 138 26.54 -13.76 -9.54
N LEU A 139 26.11 -14.59 -8.57
CA LEU A 139 26.13 -16.04 -8.69
C LEU A 139 25.23 -16.52 -9.83
N VAL A 140 23.99 -16.03 -9.90
CA VAL A 140 23.06 -16.37 -10.97
C VAL A 140 23.63 -15.95 -12.33
N ALA A 141 24.23 -14.76 -12.42
CA ALA A 141 24.88 -14.27 -13.63
C ALA A 141 26.07 -15.17 -14.04
N GLN A 142 26.92 -15.56 -13.10
CA GLN A 142 28.05 -16.46 -13.36
C GLN A 142 27.59 -17.84 -13.82
N VAL A 143 26.56 -18.41 -13.18
CA VAL A 143 25.98 -19.70 -13.59
C VAL A 143 25.36 -19.60 -14.99
N GLY A 144 24.62 -18.53 -15.28
CA GLY A 144 24.06 -18.29 -16.61
C GLY A 144 25.13 -18.13 -17.68
N ALA A 145 26.20 -17.40 -17.40
CA ALA A 145 27.35 -17.28 -18.29
C ALA A 145 28.01 -18.64 -18.52
N TRP A 146 28.26 -19.41 -17.46
CA TRP A 146 28.83 -20.76 -17.56
C TRP A 146 27.96 -21.69 -18.42
N LEU A 147 26.65 -21.70 -18.22
CA LEU A 147 25.71 -22.46 -19.04
C LEU A 147 25.79 -22.04 -20.52
N SER A 148 25.87 -20.73 -20.78
CA SER A 148 26.01 -20.19 -22.15
C SER A 148 27.32 -20.62 -22.80
N PHE A 149 28.42 -20.69 -22.04
CA PHE A 149 29.68 -21.24 -22.54
C PHE A 149 29.56 -22.73 -22.87
N VAL A 150 28.88 -23.51 -22.03
CA VAL A 150 28.67 -24.96 -22.25
C VAL A 150 27.80 -25.21 -23.49
N THR A 151 26.67 -24.52 -23.62
CA THR A 151 25.78 -24.66 -24.78
C THR A 151 26.48 -24.21 -26.06
N GLY A 152 27.14 -23.05 -26.05
CA GLY A 152 27.89 -22.56 -27.19
C GLY A 152 29.04 -23.49 -27.62
N ARG A 153 29.70 -24.16 -26.66
CA ARG A 153 30.73 -25.16 -26.98
C ARG A 153 30.14 -26.42 -27.61
N PHE A 154 28.94 -26.83 -27.17
CA PHE A 154 28.20 -27.94 -27.75
C PHE A 154 27.76 -27.65 -29.19
N ASP A 155 27.18 -26.47 -29.44
CA ASP A 155 26.74 -26.05 -30.78
C ASP A 155 27.93 -26.01 -31.76
N ASN A 156 29.00 -25.31 -31.39
CA ASN A 156 30.19 -25.17 -32.26
C ASN A 156 30.95 -26.48 -32.51
N TYR A 157 30.80 -27.49 -31.66
CA TYR A 157 31.54 -28.76 -31.83
C TYR A 157 30.67 -29.84 -32.47
N ILE A 158 29.44 -29.99 -32.00
CA ILE A 158 28.55 -31.06 -32.44
C ILE A 158 27.74 -30.61 -33.65
N ILE A 159 27.12 -29.43 -33.61
CA ILE A 159 26.25 -28.96 -34.69
C ILE A 159 27.10 -28.58 -35.89
N ASP A 160 28.11 -27.72 -35.72
CA ASP A 160 29.00 -27.35 -36.83
C ASP A 160 29.80 -28.55 -37.34
N GLY A 161 30.21 -29.46 -36.44
CA GLY A 161 30.87 -30.71 -36.83
C GLY A 161 29.98 -31.61 -37.69
N ALA A 162 28.71 -31.76 -37.30
CA ALA A 162 27.73 -32.52 -38.07
C ALA A 162 27.44 -31.87 -39.43
N VAL A 163 27.20 -30.55 -39.47
CA VAL A 163 26.91 -29.82 -40.72
C VAL A 163 28.11 -29.87 -41.67
N ASN A 164 29.32 -29.58 -41.19
CA ASN A 164 30.53 -29.66 -42.00
C ASN A 164 30.82 -31.09 -42.46
N GLY A 165 30.53 -32.10 -41.64
CA GLY A 165 30.63 -33.50 -42.01
C GLY A 165 29.68 -33.88 -43.16
N VAL A 166 28.42 -33.46 -43.08
CA VAL A 166 27.44 -33.68 -44.16
C VAL A 166 27.86 -32.94 -45.43
N ALA A 167 28.34 -31.70 -45.32
CA ALA A 167 28.82 -30.92 -46.46
C ALA A 167 30.03 -31.58 -47.13
N GLN A 168 31.02 -32.01 -46.35
CA GLN A 168 32.22 -32.69 -46.86
C GLN A 168 31.88 -34.03 -47.51
N SER A 169 30.98 -34.81 -46.92
CA SER A 169 30.48 -36.07 -47.49
C SER A 169 29.79 -35.84 -48.85
N THR A 170 28.95 -34.80 -48.93
CA THR A 170 28.26 -34.42 -50.17
C THR A 170 29.24 -33.99 -51.25
N ILE A 171 30.18 -33.10 -50.93
CA ILE A 171 31.21 -32.62 -51.87
C ILE A 171 32.13 -33.76 -52.31
N GLY A 172 32.53 -34.64 -51.39
CA GLY A 172 33.34 -35.82 -51.67
C GLY A 172 32.65 -36.76 -52.66
N SER A 173 31.36 -37.04 -52.43
CA SER A 173 30.53 -37.85 -53.32
C SER A 173 30.41 -37.22 -54.72
N GLY A 174 30.17 -35.91 -54.80
CA GLY A 174 30.17 -35.18 -56.06
C GLY A 174 31.54 -35.20 -56.78
N GLY A 175 32.63 -35.16 -56.02
CA GLY A 175 33.99 -35.28 -56.55
C GLY A 175 34.28 -36.65 -57.17
N ILE A 176 33.76 -37.73 -56.58
CA ILE A 176 33.85 -39.09 -57.14
C ILE A 176 33.04 -39.18 -58.43
N LEU A 177 31.79 -38.70 -58.42
CA LEU A 177 30.94 -38.64 -59.62
C LEU A 177 31.60 -37.83 -60.75
N ARG A 178 32.27 -36.71 -60.40
CA ARG A 178 33.02 -35.89 -61.35
C ARG A 178 34.21 -36.62 -61.96
N ARG A 179 34.86 -37.55 -61.25
CA ARG A 179 35.96 -38.36 -61.80
C ARG A 179 35.48 -39.39 -62.82
N LEU A 180 34.21 -39.81 -62.77
CA LEU A 180 33.61 -40.64 -63.82
C LEU A 180 33.40 -39.85 -65.12
N GLN A 181 33.37 -38.52 -65.04
CA GLN A 181 33.30 -37.63 -66.18
C GLN A 181 34.72 -37.35 -66.73
N THR A 182 35.24 -38.27 -67.55
CA THR A 182 36.61 -38.21 -68.12
C THR A 182 36.81 -37.15 -69.21
N GLY A 183 35.74 -36.52 -69.69
CA GLY A 183 35.79 -35.46 -70.71
C GLY A 183 36.14 -35.94 -72.13
N LYS A 184 36.39 -37.24 -72.32
CA LYS A 184 36.72 -37.82 -73.63
C LYS A 184 35.48 -38.42 -74.28
N ILE A 185 35.19 -37.98 -75.51
CA ILE A 185 33.94 -38.28 -76.23
C ILE A 185 33.67 -39.79 -76.35
N TYR A 186 34.71 -40.60 -76.58
CA TYR A 186 34.55 -42.05 -76.76
C TYR A 186 34.01 -42.78 -75.52
N HIS A 187 34.28 -42.28 -74.31
CA HIS A 187 33.72 -42.87 -73.08
C HIS A 187 32.21 -42.65 -72.98
N TYR A 188 31.69 -41.50 -73.41
CA TYR A 188 30.25 -41.22 -73.42
C TYR A 188 29.51 -42.11 -74.42
N ILE A 189 30.08 -42.31 -75.61
CA ILE A 189 29.51 -43.19 -76.63
C ILE A 189 29.41 -44.63 -76.09
N GLY A 190 30.46 -45.10 -75.41
CA GLY A 190 30.47 -46.43 -74.78
C GLY A 190 29.38 -46.62 -73.73
N VAL A 191 29.17 -45.62 -72.85
CA VAL A 191 28.11 -45.66 -71.82
C VAL A 191 26.72 -45.65 -72.45
N LEU A 192 26.47 -44.82 -73.47
CA LEU A 192 25.20 -44.76 -74.18
C LEU A 192 24.87 -46.08 -74.88
N ALA A 193 25.83 -46.64 -75.64
CA ALA A 193 25.65 -47.92 -76.32
C ALA A 193 25.38 -49.06 -75.33
N GLY A 194 26.14 -49.12 -74.23
CA GLY A 194 25.92 -50.08 -73.15
C GLY A 194 24.54 -49.94 -72.50
N GLY A 195 24.08 -48.71 -72.24
CA GLY A 195 22.75 -48.42 -71.70
C GLY A 195 21.62 -48.90 -72.61
N VAL A 196 21.72 -48.64 -73.92
CA VAL A 196 20.72 -49.13 -74.91
C VAL A 196 20.69 -50.65 -74.95
N LEU A 197 21.86 -51.30 -74.93
CA LEU A 197 21.96 -52.76 -74.93
C LEU A 197 21.35 -53.35 -73.65
N LEU A 198 21.60 -52.74 -72.49
CA LEU A 198 21.05 -53.17 -71.21
C LEU A 198 19.51 -53.06 -71.20
N ILE A 199 18.96 -51.94 -71.69
CA ILE A 199 17.50 -51.76 -71.84
C ILE A 199 16.92 -52.83 -72.77
N PHE A 200 17.59 -53.11 -73.89
CA PHE A 200 17.14 -54.14 -74.83
C PHE A 200 17.14 -55.52 -74.19
N VAL A 201 18.21 -55.91 -73.49
CA VAL A 201 18.31 -57.18 -72.75
C VAL A 201 17.20 -57.26 -71.69
N PHE A 202 17.04 -56.23 -70.85
CA PHE A 202 16.02 -56.22 -69.80
C PHE A 202 14.58 -56.21 -70.33
N LYS A 203 14.38 -55.78 -71.58
CA LYS A 203 13.08 -55.84 -72.26
C LYS A 203 12.83 -57.17 -72.97
N VAL A 204 13.90 -57.84 -73.39
CA VAL A 204 13.85 -59.13 -74.10
C VAL A 204 13.69 -60.30 -73.14
N PHE A 205 14.27 -60.20 -71.94
CA PHE A 205 14.04 -61.13 -70.82
C PHE A 205 12.88 -60.64 -69.95
#